data_AF-A0A531AUN2-F1
#
_entry.id   AF-A0A531AUN2-F1
#
_cell.length_a   1.000
_cell.length_b   1.000
_cell.length_c   1.000
_cell.angle_alpha   90.00
_cell.angle_beta   90.00
_cell.angle_gamma   90.00
#
_symmetry.space_group_name_H-M   'P 1'
#
loop_
_entity.id
_entity.type
_entity.pdbx_description
1 polymer ?
#
loop_
_entity_poly.entity_id
_entity_poly.type
_entity_poly.pdbx_seq_one_letter_code
_entity_poly.pdbx_strand_id
1 'polypeptide(L)'
;EARTKVDAWLTEKFSNLNYRIAFDYTGEMNKLWMDPSSSIGIPTSFVVDRDGHIAFIGHPAELDDVLPKVLNGSWRSSYEAKAADAKRIARNQSIARERSLTRPIYAKLRPAMQDEDWTAALLAIEEGLAVMPESYHFRQIHADLLLHKLRDIKTGLPLMRQLVEDAIDKKFEAMSWMVMALNQLFDPTIDNSHLPHDDRFAMGNELSEQILKLNPPQGDGPLKFRWYIPVAQYYYESGNKDRAIELIEVAIKSLDHPEPMPDHTKQHYLTPLLQALANYTGEPACHADICVAPQNKAFETQNAATS
;
A
#
# COMPACT_ATOMS: atom_id res chain seq x y z
N GLU A 1 19.98 -8.22 29.60
CA GLU A 1 18.53 -8.10 29.31
C GLU A 1 18.17 -8.52 27.87
N ALA A 2 18.75 -7.90 26.82
CA ALA A 2 18.38 -8.20 25.43
C ALA A 2 18.60 -9.67 25.01
N ARG A 3 19.76 -10.26 25.32
CA ARG A 3 20.03 -11.69 25.04
C ARG A 3 19.00 -12.61 25.70
N THR A 4 18.70 -12.38 26.98
CA THR A 4 17.70 -13.17 27.73
C THR A 4 16.32 -13.12 27.08
N LYS A 5 15.91 -11.96 26.53
CA LYS A 5 14.64 -11.83 25.77
C LYS A 5 14.67 -12.65 24.48
N VAL A 6 15.79 -12.63 23.74
CA VAL A 6 15.95 -13.46 22.53
C VAL A 6 15.91 -14.95 22.88
N ASP A 7 16.62 -15.38 23.91
CA ASP A 7 16.66 -16.79 24.32
C ASP A 7 15.27 -17.30 24.74
N ALA A 8 14.53 -16.49 25.50
CA ALA A 8 13.14 -16.80 25.87
C ALA A 8 12.23 -16.90 24.64
N TRP A 9 12.34 -15.95 23.71
CA TRP A 9 11.55 -15.96 22.47
C TRP A 9 11.87 -17.16 21.58
N LEU A 10 13.15 -17.54 21.46
CA LEU A 10 13.57 -18.72 20.70
C LEU A 10 13.03 -20.01 21.33
N THR A 11 13.08 -20.12 22.66
CA THR A 11 12.55 -21.28 23.40
C THR A 11 11.04 -21.41 23.21
N GLU A 12 10.31 -20.30 23.23
CA GLU A 12 8.86 -20.27 23.06
C GLU A 12 8.44 -20.59 21.61
N LYS A 13 9.09 -19.95 20.62
CA LYS A 13 8.66 -20.03 19.21
C LYS A 13 9.28 -21.19 18.44
N PHE A 14 10.44 -21.68 18.85
CA PHE A 14 11.20 -22.69 18.12
C PHE A 14 11.79 -23.75 19.06
N SER A 15 10.91 -24.60 19.62
CA SER A 15 11.31 -25.67 20.54
C SER A 15 12.28 -26.70 19.93
N ASN A 16 12.38 -26.77 18.59
CA ASN A 16 13.18 -27.74 17.84
C ASN A 16 14.22 -27.09 16.89
N LEU A 17 14.92 -26.04 17.33
CA LEU A 17 16.01 -25.44 16.55
C LEU A 17 17.13 -26.44 16.27
N ASN A 18 17.40 -26.69 14.98
CA ASN A 18 18.44 -27.60 14.52
C ASN A 18 19.70 -26.88 13.99
N TYR A 19 19.79 -25.56 14.15
CA TYR A 19 20.94 -24.75 13.78
C TYR A 19 21.35 -23.79 14.90
N ARG A 20 22.61 -23.36 14.87
CA ARG A 20 23.15 -22.42 15.86
C ARG A 20 22.70 -21.00 15.54
N ILE A 21 22.30 -20.27 16.57
CA ILE A 21 21.94 -18.85 16.46
C ILE A 21 23.02 -18.02 17.14
N ALA A 22 23.54 -17.04 16.41
CA ALA A 22 24.37 -15.98 16.95
C ALA A 22 23.54 -14.71 17.13
N PHE A 23 23.90 -13.90 18.13
CA PHE A 23 23.22 -12.66 18.46
C PHE A 23 24.23 -11.52 18.52
N ASP A 24 23.98 -10.46 17.75
CA ASP A 24 24.72 -9.22 17.78
C ASP A 24 23.86 -8.10 18.38
N TYR A 25 24.28 -7.58 19.53
CA TYR A 25 23.65 -6.42 20.18
C TYR A 25 24.35 -5.10 19.86
N THR A 26 25.58 -5.17 19.36
CA THR A 26 26.46 -4.03 19.12
C THR A 26 26.23 -3.36 17.76
N GLY A 27 25.54 -4.06 16.85
CA GLY A 27 25.29 -3.60 15.49
C GLY A 27 26.50 -3.76 14.56
N GLU A 28 27.52 -4.51 14.99
CA GLU A 28 28.71 -4.79 14.21
C GLU A 28 28.40 -5.63 12.96
N MET A 29 27.43 -6.54 13.03
CA MET A 29 26.97 -7.27 11.85
C MET A 29 26.32 -6.34 10.82
N ASN A 30 25.59 -5.31 11.27
CA ASN A 30 25.06 -4.32 10.34
C ASN A 30 26.19 -3.55 9.64
N LYS A 31 27.17 -3.05 10.40
CA LYS A 31 28.28 -2.25 9.85
C LYS A 31 29.25 -3.04 8.99
N LEU A 32 29.58 -4.27 9.39
CA LEU A 32 30.64 -5.07 8.76
C LEU A 32 30.12 -5.98 7.65
N TRP A 33 28.82 -6.31 7.66
CA TRP A 33 28.23 -7.19 6.65
C TRP A 33 27.18 -6.49 5.81
N MET A 34 26.16 -5.89 6.44
CA MET A 34 25.02 -5.33 5.71
C MET A 34 25.38 -4.09 4.90
N ASP A 35 26.08 -3.12 5.50
CA ASP A 35 26.46 -1.89 4.81
C ASP A 35 27.41 -2.18 3.62
N PRO A 36 28.51 -2.96 3.76
CA PRO A 36 29.41 -3.25 2.65
C PRO A 36 28.76 -4.10 1.55
N SER A 37 27.81 -4.97 1.90
CA SER A 37 27.09 -5.77 0.90
C SER A 37 25.97 -4.99 0.19
N SER A 38 25.77 -3.70 0.51
CA SER A 38 24.60 -2.93 0.06
C SER A 38 23.28 -3.63 0.40
N SER A 39 23.18 -4.29 1.56
CA SER A 39 21.95 -4.96 2.00
C SER A 39 21.14 -4.05 2.93
N ILE A 40 19.86 -3.85 2.63
CA ILE A 40 19.05 -2.77 3.23
C ILE A 40 17.82 -3.29 3.99
N GLY A 41 17.52 -4.59 3.86
CA GLY A 41 16.31 -5.22 4.40
C GLY A 41 16.59 -6.52 5.15
N ILE A 42 15.64 -6.89 5.99
CA ILE A 42 15.61 -8.17 6.72
C ILE A 42 14.35 -8.92 6.25
N PRO A 43 14.40 -10.25 6.02
CA PRO A 43 15.57 -11.11 6.18
C PRO A 43 16.55 -11.03 4.99
N THR A 44 17.85 -11.19 5.27
CA THR A 44 18.93 -11.32 4.28
C THR A 44 19.81 -12.51 4.66
N SER A 45 20.09 -13.38 3.70
CA SER A 45 20.97 -14.53 3.81
C SER A 45 22.32 -14.25 3.17
N PHE A 46 23.38 -14.77 3.79
CA PHE A 46 24.73 -14.85 3.22
C PHE A 46 25.11 -16.32 3.14
N VAL A 47 25.47 -16.82 1.96
CA VAL A 47 25.92 -18.20 1.76
C VAL A 47 27.42 -18.20 1.54
N VAL A 48 28.13 -18.94 2.38
CA VAL A 48 29.56 -19.21 2.23
C VAL A 48 29.72 -20.60 1.60
N ASP A 49 30.47 -20.70 0.50
CA ASP A 49 30.72 -21.98 -0.16
C ASP A 49 31.87 -22.77 0.47
N ARG A 50 32.15 -23.95 -0.11
CA ARG A 50 33.21 -24.87 0.33
C ARG A 50 34.62 -24.27 0.30
N ASP A 51 34.83 -23.25 -0.52
CA ASP A 51 36.13 -22.59 -0.67
C ASP A 51 36.25 -21.40 0.30
N GLY A 52 35.26 -21.18 1.17
CA GLY A 52 35.22 -20.07 2.13
C GLY A 52 34.84 -18.72 1.51
N HIS A 53 34.28 -18.70 0.30
CA HIS A 53 33.87 -17.46 -0.37
C HIS A 53 32.38 -17.21 -0.24
N ILE A 54 31.96 -15.94 -0.25
CA ILE A 54 30.54 -15.58 -0.35
C ILE A 54 30.06 -15.94 -1.75
N ALA A 55 29.18 -16.94 -1.82
CA ALA A 55 28.57 -17.42 -3.05
C ALA A 55 27.23 -16.75 -3.35
N PHE A 56 26.53 -16.26 -2.33
CA PHE A 56 25.23 -15.60 -2.48
C PHE A 56 24.93 -14.64 -1.34
N ILE A 57 24.26 -13.53 -1.69
CA ILE A 57 23.64 -12.59 -0.76
C ILE A 57 22.24 -12.31 -1.30
N GLY A 58 21.19 -12.49 -0.51
CA GLY A 58 19.81 -12.25 -0.97
C GLY A 58 18.73 -12.73 -0.01
N HIS A 59 17.48 -12.81 -0.46
CA HIS A 59 16.38 -13.19 0.40
C HIS A 59 16.41 -14.71 0.69
N PRO A 60 16.10 -15.19 1.91
CA PRO A 60 16.12 -16.62 2.23
C PRO A 60 15.23 -17.48 1.33
N ALA A 61 14.13 -16.92 0.80
CA ALA A 61 13.24 -17.64 -0.12
C ALA A 61 13.92 -18.06 -1.45
N GLU A 62 15.06 -17.46 -1.80
CA GLU A 62 15.83 -17.81 -2.99
C GLU A 62 16.78 -18.99 -2.76
N LEU A 63 16.95 -19.44 -1.50
CA LEU A 63 17.96 -20.44 -1.15
C LEU A 63 17.67 -21.83 -1.73
N ASP A 64 16.41 -22.21 -1.90
CA ASP A 64 16.04 -23.52 -2.48
C ASP A 64 16.56 -23.65 -3.93
N ASP A 65 16.57 -22.55 -4.68
CA ASP A 65 17.11 -22.50 -6.04
C ASP A 65 18.64 -22.38 -6.08
N VAL A 66 19.21 -21.62 -5.14
CA VAL A 66 20.64 -21.28 -5.12
C VAL A 66 21.51 -22.39 -4.52
N LEU A 67 21.09 -22.99 -3.41
CA LEU A 67 21.93 -23.94 -2.65
C LEU A 67 22.35 -25.17 -3.48
N PRO A 68 21.49 -25.83 -4.28
CA PRO A 68 21.93 -26.94 -5.13
C PRO A 68 23.03 -26.56 -6.12
N LYS A 69 22.97 -25.33 -6.67
CA LYS A 69 23.95 -24.79 -7.63
C LYS A 69 25.26 -24.41 -6.93
N VAL A 70 25.19 -23.94 -5.69
CA VAL A 70 26.39 -23.71 -4.87
C VAL A 70 27.06 -25.06 -4.53
N LEU A 71 26.27 -26.06 -4.12
CA LEU A 71 26.74 -27.40 -3.76
C LEU A 71 27.33 -28.18 -4.95
N ASN A 72 26.90 -27.95 -6.18
CA ASN A 72 27.53 -28.59 -7.34
C ASN A 72 28.67 -27.75 -7.95
N GLY A 73 28.96 -26.57 -7.40
CA GLY A 73 30.03 -25.68 -7.84
C GLY A 73 29.71 -24.85 -9.09
N SER A 74 28.49 -24.93 -9.62
CA SER A 74 28.10 -24.19 -10.84
C SER A 74 27.72 -22.73 -10.59
N TRP A 75 27.44 -22.34 -9.33
CA TRP A 75 26.90 -21.01 -9.02
C TRP A 75 27.91 -19.87 -9.08
N ARG A 76 28.99 -19.91 -8.26
CA ARG A 76 29.82 -18.73 -7.94
C ARG A 76 30.32 -17.95 -9.16
N SER A 77 30.79 -18.66 -10.19
CA SER A 77 31.35 -18.04 -11.40
C SER A 77 30.34 -17.87 -12.54
N SER A 78 29.09 -18.29 -12.34
CA SER A 78 28.05 -18.24 -13.36
C SER A 78 27.68 -16.81 -13.73
N TYR A 79 27.18 -16.66 -14.95
CA TYR A 79 26.54 -15.42 -15.38
C TYR A 79 25.28 -15.12 -14.56
N GLU A 80 24.52 -16.16 -14.21
CA GLU A 80 23.29 -16.05 -13.41
C GLU A 80 23.56 -15.39 -12.05
N ALA A 81 24.54 -15.89 -11.29
CA ALA A 81 24.92 -15.34 -9.99
C ALA A 81 25.37 -13.89 -10.07
N LYS A 82 26.21 -13.55 -11.06
CA LYS A 82 26.69 -12.18 -11.27
C LYS A 82 25.55 -11.22 -11.64
N ALA A 83 24.64 -11.65 -12.50
CA ALA A 83 23.48 -10.86 -12.89
C ALA A 83 22.51 -10.64 -11.72
N ALA A 84 22.26 -11.68 -10.92
CA ALA A 84 21.43 -11.60 -9.73
C ALA A 84 22.02 -10.62 -8.70
N ASP A 85 23.32 -10.72 -8.41
CA ASP A 85 23.98 -9.84 -7.44
C ASP A 85 24.05 -8.39 -7.94
N ALA A 86 24.37 -8.16 -9.22
CA ALA A 86 24.33 -6.82 -9.82
C ALA A 86 22.93 -6.19 -9.73
N LYS A 87 21.88 -6.96 -10.02
CA LYS A 87 20.48 -6.52 -9.90
C LYS A 87 20.12 -6.18 -8.46
N ARG A 88 20.54 -7.02 -7.49
CA ARG A 88 20.34 -6.79 -6.06
C ARG A 88 21.02 -5.50 -5.59
N ILE A 89 22.29 -5.31 -5.94
CA ILE A 89 23.07 -4.12 -5.58
C ILE A 89 22.41 -2.87 -6.17
N ALA A 90 22.08 -2.87 -7.47
CA ALA A 90 21.44 -1.72 -8.12
C ALA A 90 20.10 -1.37 -7.47
N ARG A 91 19.25 -2.37 -7.22
CA ARG A 91 17.97 -2.19 -6.53
C ARG A 91 18.17 -1.58 -5.15
N ASN A 92 19.08 -2.13 -4.36
CA ASN A 92 19.31 -1.66 -3.00
C ASN A 92 19.91 -0.25 -3.00
N GLN A 93 20.86 0.06 -3.87
CA GLN A 93 21.38 1.43 -3.99
C GLN A 93 20.29 2.44 -4.35
N SER A 94 19.32 2.07 -5.20
CA SER A 94 18.15 2.92 -5.47
C SER A 94 17.32 3.16 -4.20
N ILE A 95 16.99 2.09 -3.45
CA ILE A 95 16.26 2.18 -2.18
C ILE A 95 17.04 3.01 -1.14
N ALA A 96 18.37 2.87 -1.07
CA ALA A 96 19.20 3.67 -0.17
C ALA A 96 19.10 5.16 -0.49
N ARG A 97 19.18 5.53 -1.77
CA ARG A 97 19.02 6.91 -2.23
C ARG A 97 17.65 7.45 -1.86
N GLU A 98 16.58 6.71 -2.17
CA GLU A 98 15.21 7.09 -1.83
C GLU A 98 15.03 7.26 -0.30
N ARG A 99 15.54 6.32 0.51
CA ARG A 99 15.53 6.42 1.98
C ARG A 99 16.32 7.63 2.48
N SER A 100 17.46 7.94 1.86
CA SER A 100 18.26 9.11 2.22
C SER A 100 17.51 10.42 1.97
N LEU A 101 16.74 10.50 0.88
CA LEU A 101 15.93 11.67 0.55
C LEU A 101 14.71 11.78 1.46
N THR A 102 14.06 10.66 1.78
CA THR A 102 12.80 10.64 2.54
C THR A 102 12.98 10.68 4.06
N ARG A 103 14.10 10.18 4.60
CA ARG A 103 14.36 10.15 6.04
C ARG A 103 14.23 11.52 6.72
N PRO A 104 14.85 12.61 6.25
CA PRO A 104 14.68 13.92 6.88
C PRO A 104 13.23 14.42 6.82
N ILE A 105 12.51 14.13 5.73
CA ILE A 105 11.10 14.48 5.58
C ILE A 105 10.24 13.76 6.61
N TYR A 106 10.38 12.43 6.73
CA TYR A 106 9.64 11.66 7.73
C TYR A 106 10.01 12.01 9.17
N ALA A 107 11.24 12.46 9.41
CA ALA A 107 11.66 12.92 10.74
C ALA A 107 10.89 14.17 11.19
N LYS A 108 10.45 15.03 10.25
CA LYS A 108 9.57 16.18 10.51
C LYS A 108 8.10 15.79 10.48
N LEU A 109 7.70 15.01 9.47
CA LEU A 109 6.31 14.65 9.23
C LEU A 109 5.72 13.81 10.37
N ARG A 110 6.44 12.80 10.85
CA ARG A 110 5.91 11.88 11.88
C ARG A 110 5.48 12.58 13.17
N PRO A 111 6.34 13.40 13.84
CA PRO A 111 5.90 14.11 15.03
C PRO A 111 4.77 15.10 14.71
N ALA A 112 4.83 15.83 13.60
CA ALA A 112 3.75 16.75 13.21
C ALA A 112 2.39 16.04 13.04
N MET A 113 2.39 14.85 12.43
CA MET A 113 1.18 14.02 12.30
C MET A 113 0.70 13.47 13.66
N GLN A 114 1.62 13.17 14.58
CA GLN A 114 1.28 12.67 15.92
C GLN A 114 0.69 13.76 16.82
N ASP A 115 1.23 14.97 16.72
CA ASP A 115 0.79 16.14 17.48
C ASP A 115 -0.38 16.88 16.81
N GLU A 116 -0.86 16.36 15.67
CA GLU A 116 -1.90 16.98 14.83
C GLU A 116 -1.55 18.42 14.39
N ASP A 117 -0.26 18.74 14.30
CA ASP A 117 0.25 19.98 13.72
C ASP A 117 0.20 19.87 12.19
N TRP A 118 -1.01 20.04 11.65
CA TRP A 118 -1.29 19.90 10.23
C TRP A 118 -0.52 20.91 9.37
N THR A 119 -0.20 22.07 9.91
CA THR A 119 0.61 23.09 9.23
C THR A 119 2.06 22.63 9.11
N ALA A 120 2.67 22.13 10.21
CA ALA A 120 4.02 21.57 10.14
C ALA A 120 4.08 20.30 9.27
N ALA A 121 3.03 19.47 9.30
CA ALA A 121 2.93 18.30 8.42
C ALA A 121 2.86 18.71 6.94
N LEU A 122 2.10 19.75 6.60
CA LEU A 122 2.01 20.29 5.25
C LEU A 122 3.38 20.78 4.76
N LEU A 123 4.07 21.59 5.56
CA LEU A 123 5.41 22.09 5.23
C LEU A 123 6.41 20.94 5.00
N ALA A 124 6.38 19.90 5.84
CA ALA A 124 7.24 18.72 5.66
C ALA A 124 6.94 18.00 4.34
N ILE A 125 5.66 17.85 3.97
CA ILE A 125 5.26 17.21 2.71
C ILE A 125 5.64 18.06 1.50
N GLU A 126 5.48 19.38 1.55
CA GLU A 126 5.88 20.30 0.49
C GLU A 126 7.41 20.23 0.24
N GLU A 127 8.21 20.20 1.31
CA GLU A 127 9.65 19.92 1.20
C GLU A 127 9.92 18.57 0.53
N GLY A 128 9.16 17.54 0.90
CA GLY A 128 9.27 16.20 0.33
C GLY A 128 8.94 16.16 -1.16
N LEU A 129 7.89 16.86 -1.58
CA LEU A 129 7.48 16.97 -2.99
C LEU A 129 8.45 17.82 -3.82
N ALA A 130 9.11 18.81 -3.22
CA ALA A 130 10.17 19.57 -3.89
C ALA A 130 11.36 18.66 -4.28
N VAL A 131 11.62 17.61 -3.49
CA VAL A 131 12.69 16.64 -3.75
C VAL A 131 12.21 15.46 -4.59
N MET A 132 10.98 14.99 -4.35
CA MET A 132 10.39 13.82 -5.01
C MET A 132 8.97 14.12 -5.48
N PRO A 133 8.81 14.89 -6.58
CA PRO A 133 7.51 15.35 -7.06
C PRO A 133 6.59 14.19 -7.46
N GLU A 134 7.15 13.07 -7.91
CA GLU A 134 6.40 11.89 -8.35
C GLU A 134 6.12 10.87 -7.24
N SER A 135 6.38 11.24 -5.98
CA SER A 135 6.07 10.37 -4.84
C SER A 135 4.56 10.23 -4.66
N TYR A 136 4.03 9.05 -4.99
CA TYR A 136 2.63 8.69 -4.76
C TYR A 136 2.21 8.99 -3.31
N HIS A 137 3.02 8.59 -2.34
CA HIS A 137 2.68 8.73 -0.93
C HIS A 137 2.69 10.20 -0.47
N PHE A 138 3.65 11.01 -0.94
CA PHE A 138 3.66 12.43 -0.58
C PHE A 138 2.50 13.17 -1.23
N ARG A 139 2.16 12.87 -2.48
CA ARG A 139 0.97 13.44 -3.14
C ARG A 139 -0.31 13.06 -2.41
N GLN A 140 -0.44 11.81 -1.95
CA GLN A 140 -1.57 11.35 -1.16
C GLN A 140 -1.73 12.16 0.14
N ILE A 141 -0.65 12.29 0.92
CA ILE A 141 -0.69 13.03 2.19
C ILE A 141 -0.93 14.52 1.92
N HIS A 142 -0.35 15.08 0.86
CA HIS A 142 -0.57 16.48 0.50
C HIS A 142 -2.05 16.78 0.23
N ALA A 143 -2.70 15.93 -0.56
CA ALA A 143 -4.13 16.03 -0.82
C ALA A 143 -4.94 15.88 0.48
N ASP A 144 -4.64 14.89 1.33
CA ASP A 144 -5.36 14.66 2.58
C ASP A 144 -5.24 15.84 3.55
N LEU A 145 -4.03 16.39 3.70
CA LEU A 145 -3.78 17.53 4.55
C LEU A 145 -4.56 18.76 4.10
N LEU A 146 -4.52 19.10 2.81
CA LEU A 146 -5.21 20.28 2.30
C LEU A 146 -6.72 20.11 2.27
N LEU A 147 -7.21 18.97 1.77
CA LEU A 147 -8.64 18.74 1.61
C LEU A 147 -9.33 18.47 2.95
N HIS A 148 -8.77 17.63 3.82
CA HIS A 148 -9.51 17.10 4.97
C HIS A 148 -9.02 17.63 6.32
N LYS A 149 -7.70 17.71 6.54
CA LYS A 149 -7.15 18.11 7.86
C LYS A 149 -7.20 19.61 8.09
N LEU A 150 -6.64 20.38 7.15
CA LEU A 150 -6.64 21.85 7.18
C LEU A 150 -7.93 22.43 6.60
N ARG A 151 -8.62 21.67 5.73
CA ARG A 151 -9.78 22.13 4.96
C ARG A 151 -9.47 23.42 4.19
N ASP A 152 -8.24 23.57 3.72
CA ASP A 152 -7.84 24.65 2.81
C ASP A 152 -8.29 24.30 1.39
N ILE A 153 -9.60 24.42 1.16
CA ILE A 153 -10.22 24.10 -0.13
C ILE A 153 -9.71 25.01 -1.24
N LYS A 154 -9.30 26.25 -0.91
CA LYS A 154 -8.77 27.20 -1.88
C LYS A 154 -7.49 26.68 -2.53
N THR A 155 -6.62 26.04 -1.75
CA THR A 155 -5.36 25.45 -2.23
C THR A 155 -5.53 24.00 -2.64
N GLY A 156 -6.29 23.22 -1.87
CA GLY A 156 -6.48 21.79 -2.06
C GLY A 156 -7.24 21.44 -3.32
N LEU A 157 -8.25 22.21 -3.72
CA LEU A 157 -9.08 21.88 -4.88
C LEU A 157 -8.33 22.01 -6.22
N PRO A 158 -7.59 23.11 -6.51
CA PRO A 158 -6.73 23.17 -7.70
C PRO A 158 -5.66 22.07 -7.71
N LEU A 159 -5.06 21.76 -6.55
CA LEU A 159 -4.09 20.68 -6.44
C LEU A 159 -4.72 19.32 -6.76
N MET A 160 -5.92 19.08 -6.25
CA MET A 160 -6.67 17.85 -6.52
C MET A 160 -6.98 17.72 -8.01
N ARG A 161 -7.37 18.80 -8.68
CA ARG A 161 -7.58 18.82 -10.13
C ARG A 161 -6.31 18.48 -10.91
N GLN A 162 -5.17 19.07 -10.55
CA GLN A 162 -3.88 18.73 -11.14
C GLN A 162 -3.52 17.24 -10.92
N LEU A 163 -3.80 16.70 -9.74
CA LEU A 163 -3.57 15.30 -9.43
C LEU A 163 -4.40 14.37 -10.33
N VAL A 164 -5.66 14.74 -10.61
CA VAL A 164 -6.53 14.01 -11.53
C VAL A 164 -5.97 14.05 -12.95
N GLU A 165 -5.59 15.22 -13.44
CA GLU A 165 -4.97 15.39 -14.76
C GLU A 165 -3.69 14.53 -14.90
N ASP A 166 -2.77 14.64 -13.94
CA ASP A 166 -1.53 13.85 -13.92
C ASP A 166 -1.77 12.34 -13.90
N ALA A 167 -2.81 11.89 -13.19
CA ALA A 167 -3.17 10.48 -13.10
C ALA A 167 -3.78 9.96 -14.41
N ILE A 168 -4.63 10.75 -15.06
CA ILE A 168 -5.27 10.40 -16.34
C ILE A 168 -4.24 10.36 -17.47
N ASP A 169 -3.33 11.33 -17.52
CA ASP A 169 -2.30 11.42 -18.57
C ASP A 169 -1.39 10.19 -18.62
N LYS A 170 -1.12 9.60 -17.45
CA LYS A 170 -0.33 8.36 -17.30
C LYS A 170 -1.13 7.08 -17.54
N LYS A 171 -2.46 7.16 -17.69
CA LYS A 171 -3.36 6.04 -18.02
C LYS A 171 -3.18 4.83 -17.09
N PHE A 172 -3.05 3.62 -17.65
CA PHE A 172 -2.99 2.37 -16.89
C PHE A 172 -1.82 2.34 -15.89
N GLU A 173 -0.68 2.98 -16.21
CA GLU A 173 0.49 3.03 -15.33
C GLU A 173 0.20 3.75 -14.00
N ALA A 174 -0.76 4.68 -14.00
CA ALA A 174 -1.18 5.44 -12.83
C ALA A 174 -2.60 5.10 -12.36
N MET A 175 -3.10 3.89 -12.66
CA MET A 175 -4.40 3.42 -12.15
C MET A 175 -4.51 3.55 -10.63
N SER A 176 -3.41 3.29 -9.92
CA SER A 176 -3.34 3.48 -8.47
C SER A 176 -3.52 4.94 -8.05
N TRP A 177 -3.06 5.90 -8.86
CA TRP A 177 -3.23 7.33 -8.60
C TRP A 177 -4.67 7.77 -8.85
N MET A 178 -5.32 7.26 -9.90
CA MET A 178 -6.74 7.53 -10.15
C MET A 178 -7.62 7.00 -9.00
N VAL A 179 -7.34 5.78 -8.53
CA VAL A 179 -8.05 5.19 -7.38
C VAL A 179 -7.76 5.95 -6.08
N MET A 180 -6.51 6.35 -5.85
CA MET A 180 -6.15 7.22 -4.72
C MET A 180 -6.91 8.54 -4.75
N ALA A 181 -6.96 9.17 -5.92
CA ALA A 181 -7.65 10.44 -6.12
C ALA A 181 -9.16 10.30 -5.86
N LEU A 182 -9.80 9.24 -6.38
CA LEU A 182 -11.19 8.96 -6.07
C LEU A 182 -11.41 8.72 -4.57
N ASN A 183 -10.51 8.05 -3.87
CA ASN A 183 -10.66 7.85 -2.42
C ASN A 183 -10.63 9.18 -1.64
N GLN A 184 -9.78 10.14 -2.03
CA GLN A 184 -9.80 11.49 -1.44
C GLN A 184 -11.16 12.19 -1.62
N LEU A 185 -11.89 11.84 -2.69
CA LEU A 185 -13.17 12.46 -2.99
C LEU A 185 -14.35 11.66 -2.43
N PHE A 186 -14.30 10.33 -2.42
CA PHE A 186 -15.48 9.49 -2.21
C PHE A 186 -15.33 8.43 -1.12
N ASP A 187 -14.18 8.28 -0.46
CA ASP A 187 -14.07 7.28 0.62
C ASP A 187 -15.13 7.56 1.70
N PRO A 188 -16.06 6.63 1.97
CA PRO A 188 -17.19 6.86 2.87
C PRO A 188 -16.78 6.92 4.35
N THR A 189 -15.52 6.60 4.67
CA THR A 189 -14.92 6.73 6.00
C THR A 189 -14.37 8.13 6.27
N ILE A 190 -14.22 8.95 5.23
CA ILE A 190 -13.75 10.34 5.30
C ILE A 190 -14.96 11.28 5.24
N ASP A 191 -15.00 12.28 6.13
CA ASP A 191 -15.98 13.37 6.01
C ASP A 191 -15.62 14.21 4.77
N ASN A 192 -16.44 14.11 3.73
CA ASN A 192 -16.29 14.82 2.46
C ASN A 192 -17.36 15.92 2.28
N SER A 193 -18.18 16.18 3.31
CA SER A 193 -19.33 17.08 3.23
C SER A 193 -18.96 18.55 3.00
N HIS A 194 -17.72 18.92 3.35
CA HIS A 194 -17.17 20.27 3.18
C HIS A 194 -16.56 20.51 1.79
N LEU A 195 -16.41 19.48 0.95
CA LEU A 195 -15.90 19.64 -0.40
C LEU A 195 -16.97 20.26 -1.34
N PRO A 196 -16.60 21.17 -2.26
CA PRO A 196 -17.53 21.70 -3.25
C PRO A 196 -18.13 20.58 -4.09
N HIS A 197 -19.46 20.45 -4.06
CA HIS A 197 -20.18 19.35 -4.68
C HIS A 197 -19.85 19.21 -6.18
N ASP A 198 -19.99 20.29 -6.96
CA ASP A 198 -19.87 20.21 -8.41
C ASP A 198 -18.45 19.82 -8.86
N ASP A 199 -17.40 20.39 -8.26
CA ASP A 199 -16.02 20.00 -8.56
C ASP A 199 -15.70 18.56 -8.15
N ARG A 200 -16.15 18.16 -6.94
CA ARG A 200 -15.97 16.80 -6.42
C ARG A 200 -16.58 15.77 -7.37
N PHE A 201 -17.82 16.00 -7.81
CA PHE A 201 -18.52 15.08 -8.71
C PHE A 201 -18.00 15.13 -10.15
N ALA A 202 -17.56 16.29 -10.65
CA ALA A 202 -16.91 16.39 -11.95
C ALA A 202 -15.62 15.56 -12.01
N MET A 203 -14.73 15.73 -11.03
CA MET A 203 -13.49 14.93 -10.93
C MET A 203 -13.81 13.43 -10.71
N GLY A 204 -14.83 13.13 -9.91
CA GLY A 204 -15.33 11.77 -9.71
C GLY A 204 -15.76 11.10 -11.01
N ASN A 205 -16.47 11.83 -11.86
CA ASN A 205 -16.91 11.35 -13.17
C ASN A 205 -15.71 11.06 -14.08
N GLU A 206 -14.80 12.03 -14.22
CA GLU A 206 -13.61 11.91 -15.08
C GLU A 206 -12.77 10.68 -14.69
N LEU A 207 -12.46 10.54 -13.41
CA LEU A 207 -11.69 9.40 -12.91
C LEU A 207 -12.43 8.07 -13.13
N SER A 208 -13.73 8.03 -12.82
CA SER A 208 -14.55 6.81 -12.96
C SER A 208 -14.65 6.36 -14.40
N GLU A 209 -14.88 7.28 -15.34
CA GLU A 209 -14.91 6.96 -16.78
C GLU A 209 -13.57 6.43 -17.27
N GLN A 210 -12.46 7.04 -16.87
CA GLN A 210 -11.13 6.59 -17.30
C GLN A 210 -10.78 5.21 -16.72
N ILE A 211 -11.08 4.97 -15.44
CA ILE A 211 -10.88 3.65 -14.81
C ILE A 211 -11.69 2.58 -15.55
N LEU A 212 -12.97 2.84 -15.83
CA LEU A 212 -13.84 1.89 -16.52
C LEU A 212 -13.46 1.69 -17.99
N LYS A 213 -12.90 2.70 -18.65
CA LYS A 213 -12.37 2.59 -20.01
C LYS A 213 -11.12 1.71 -20.06
N LEU A 214 -10.22 1.85 -19.08
CA LEU A 214 -8.97 1.11 -19.00
C LEU A 214 -9.15 -0.31 -18.44
N ASN A 215 -10.11 -0.51 -17.55
CA ASN A 215 -10.47 -1.80 -16.98
C ASN A 215 -12.00 -1.99 -17.03
N PRO A 216 -12.57 -2.40 -18.17
CA PRO A 216 -14.02 -2.52 -18.34
C PRO A 216 -14.62 -3.68 -17.53
N PRO A 217 -15.87 -3.57 -17.05
CA PRO A 217 -16.51 -4.61 -16.22
C PRO A 217 -16.57 -5.97 -16.91
N GLN A 218 -16.75 -5.99 -18.23
CA GLN A 218 -16.84 -7.21 -19.03
C GLN A 218 -15.48 -7.85 -19.35
N GLY A 219 -14.37 -7.12 -19.15
CA GLY A 219 -13.03 -7.63 -19.39
C GLY A 219 -12.52 -8.57 -18.28
N ASP A 220 -11.34 -9.13 -18.47
CA ASP A 220 -10.58 -9.92 -17.48
C ASP A 220 -9.50 -9.07 -16.78
N GLY A 221 -9.61 -7.75 -16.87
CA GLY A 221 -8.62 -6.83 -16.32
C GLY A 221 -8.40 -7.02 -14.80
N PRO A 222 -7.15 -6.83 -14.33
CA PRO A 222 -6.75 -7.26 -13.00
C PRO A 222 -7.34 -6.35 -11.90
N LEU A 223 -7.34 -6.85 -10.66
CA LEU A 223 -7.56 -6.06 -9.43
C LEU A 223 -8.89 -5.26 -9.37
N LYS A 224 -9.96 -5.70 -10.06
CA LYS A 224 -11.28 -5.03 -10.00
C LYS A 224 -11.81 -4.91 -8.57
N PHE A 225 -11.57 -5.91 -7.73
CA PHE A 225 -11.86 -5.90 -6.29
C PHE A 225 -11.28 -4.69 -5.53
N ARG A 226 -10.19 -4.09 -6.04
CA ARG A 226 -9.55 -2.92 -5.45
C ARG A 226 -10.01 -1.62 -6.09
N TRP A 227 -10.15 -1.60 -7.41
CA TRP A 227 -10.37 -0.35 -8.14
C TRP A 227 -11.83 0.07 -8.19
N TYR A 228 -12.76 -0.88 -8.13
CA TYR A 228 -14.19 -0.58 -8.32
C TYR A 228 -14.88 -0.10 -7.05
N ILE A 229 -14.29 -0.27 -5.86
CA ILE A 229 -14.88 0.23 -4.60
C ILE A 229 -15.15 1.74 -4.67
N PRO A 230 -14.15 2.61 -4.89
CA PRO A 230 -14.41 4.05 -4.93
C PRO A 230 -15.18 4.49 -6.18
N VAL A 231 -15.08 3.76 -7.30
CA VAL A 231 -15.89 4.03 -8.51
C VAL A 231 -17.37 3.76 -8.22
N ALA A 232 -17.68 2.65 -7.57
CA ALA A 232 -19.04 2.32 -7.17
C ALA A 232 -19.59 3.32 -6.15
N GLN A 233 -18.75 3.78 -5.21
CA GLN A 233 -19.14 4.82 -4.25
C GLN A 233 -19.49 6.15 -4.94
N TYR A 234 -18.72 6.55 -5.96
CA TYR A 234 -19.09 7.70 -6.81
C TYR A 234 -20.46 7.49 -7.49
N TYR A 235 -20.70 6.32 -8.10
CA TYR A 235 -21.99 6.04 -8.75
C TYR A 235 -23.15 5.99 -7.75
N TYR A 236 -22.91 5.49 -6.54
CA TYR A 236 -23.90 5.45 -5.48
C TYR A 236 -24.29 6.86 -5.03
N GLU A 237 -23.29 7.71 -4.72
CA GLU A 237 -23.53 9.10 -4.29
C GLU A 237 -24.10 9.98 -5.40
N SER A 238 -23.82 9.70 -6.67
CA SER A 238 -24.41 10.41 -7.82
C SER A 238 -25.83 9.93 -8.16
N GLY A 239 -26.37 8.96 -7.41
CA GLY A 239 -27.72 8.45 -7.55
C GLY A 239 -27.87 7.29 -8.54
N ASN A 240 -26.80 6.85 -9.19
CA ASN A 240 -26.81 5.68 -10.07
C ASN A 240 -26.52 4.39 -9.29
N LYS A 241 -27.49 4.01 -8.44
CA LYS A 241 -27.38 2.84 -7.56
C LYS A 241 -27.19 1.53 -8.32
N ASP A 242 -27.89 1.35 -9.43
CA ASP A 242 -27.79 0.13 -10.24
C ASP A 242 -26.35 -0.08 -10.74
N ARG A 243 -25.71 0.99 -11.22
CA ARG A 243 -24.32 0.94 -11.66
C ARG A 243 -23.35 0.68 -10.51
N ALA A 244 -23.60 1.26 -9.34
CA ALA A 244 -22.80 1.00 -8.15
C ALA A 244 -22.85 -0.47 -7.74
N ILE A 245 -24.06 -1.06 -7.71
CA ILE A 245 -24.28 -2.47 -7.39
C ILE A 245 -23.57 -3.37 -8.40
N GLU A 246 -23.78 -3.15 -9.71
CA GLU A 246 -23.12 -3.92 -10.78
C GLU A 246 -21.60 -3.97 -10.59
N LEU A 247 -20.98 -2.81 -10.31
CA LEU A 247 -19.53 -2.72 -10.14
C LEU A 247 -19.06 -3.46 -8.90
N ILE A 248 -19.77 -3.40 -7.78
CA ILE A 248 -19.41 -4.17 -6.59
C ILE A 248 -19.57 -5.67 -6.82
N GLU A 249 -20.61 -6.12 -7.51
CA GLU A 249 -20.78 -7.54 -7.85
C GLU A 249 -19.66 -8.05 -8.75
N VAL A 250 -19.26 -7.27 -9.77
CA VAL A 250 -18.12 -7.58 -10.63
C VAL A 250 -16.82 -7.64 -9.83
N ALA A 251 -16.65 -6.71 -8.89
CA ALA A 251 -15.49 -6.66 -8.00
C ALA A 251 -15.40 -7.89 -7.08
N ILE A 252 -16.52 -8.31 -6.48
CA ILE A 252 -16.61 -9.54 -5.67
C ILE A 252 -16.25 -10.76 -6.51
N LYS A 253 -16.86 -10.90 -7.70
CA LYS A 253 -16.57 -12.02 -8.61
C LYS A 253 -15.10 -12.08 -9.03
N SER A 254 -14.43 -10.94 -9.15
CA SER A 254 -13.00 -10.91 -9.51
C SER A 254 -12.08 -11.52 -8.44
N LEU A 255 -12.55 -11.67 -7.19
CA LEU A 255 -11.82 -12.38 -6.12
C LEU A 255 -11.88 -13.91 -6.26
N ASP A 256 -12.71 -14.43 -7.15
CA ASP A 256 -12.81 -15.88 -7.42
C ASP A 256 -11.89 -16.33 -8.55
N HIS A 257 -11.04 -15.44 -9.08
CA HIS A 257 -10.06 -15.80 -10.09
C HIS A 257 -9.04 -16.83 -9.57
N PRO A 258 -8.54 -17.72 -10.45
CA PRO A 258 -7.78 -18.91 -10.07
C PRO A 258 -6.34 -18.63 -9.60
N GLU A 259 -5.88 -17.39 -9.61
CA GLU A 259 -4.57 -17.07 -9.03
C GLU A 259 -4.61 -17.28 -7.52
N PRO A 260 -3.64 -18.02 -6.94
CA PRO A 260 -3.66 -18.32 -5.51
C PRO A 260 -3.48 -17.04 -4.68
N MET A 261 -4.57 -16.58 -4.09
CA MET A 261 -4.59 -15.51 -3.08
C MET A 261 -4.75 -16.15 -1.69
N PRO A 262 -3.90 -15.81 -0.70
CA PRO A 262 -4.09 -16.29 0.66
C PRO A 262 -5.47 -15.91 1.23
N ASP A 263 -6.12 -16.82 1.96
CA ASP A 263 -7.49 -16.61 2.46
C ASP A 263 -7.66 -15.31 3.26
N HIS A 264 -6.69 -15.00 4.14
CA HIS A 264 -6.73 -13.76 4.93
C HIS A 264 -6.68 -12.49 4.05
N THR A 265 -5.96 -12.54 2.93
CA THR A 265 -5.90 -11.45 1.95
C THR A 265 -7.21 -11.35 1.19
N LYS A 266 -7.79 -12.48 0.78
CA LYS A 266 -9.10 -12.50 0.11
C LYS A 266 -10.18 -11.93 1.03
N GLN A 267 -10.19 -12.32 2.30
CA GLN A 267 -11.10 -11.79 3.32
C GLN A 267 -10.96 -10.28 3.50
N HIS A 268 -9.73 -9.77 3.56
CA HIS A 268 -9.45 -8.34 3.71
C HIS A 268 -10.11 -7.48 2.62
N TYR A 269 -10.15 -7.97 1.38
CA TYR A 269 -10.82 -7.27 0.26
C TYR A 269 -12.31 -7.57 0.16
N LEU A 270 -12.73 -8.78 0.51
CA LEU A 270 -14.13 -9.20 0.39
C LEU A 270 -15.04 -8.47 1.38
N THR A 271 -14.60 -8.25 2.63
CA THR A 271 -15.44 -7.62 3.66
C THR A 271 -15.90 -6.21 3.28
N PRO A 272 -15.03 -5.27 2.83
CA PRO A 272 -15.47 -3.96 2.39
C PRO A 272 -16.42 -3.99 1.18
N LEU A 273 -16.22 -4.94 0.25
CA LEU A 273 -17.10 -5.11 -0.91
C LEU A 273 -18.50 -5.58 -0.50
N LEU A 274 -18.59 -6.57 0.39
CA LEU A 274 -19.87 -7.02 0.93
C LEU A 274 -20.56 -5.92 1.73
N GLN A 275 -19.80 -5.14 2.50
CA GLN A 275 -20.36 -3.99 3.22
C GLN A 275 -20.93 -2.94 2.27
N ALA A 276 -20.22 -2.61 1.19
CA ALA A 276 -20.71 -1.70 0.16
C ALA A 276 -21.97 -2.24 -0.51
N LEU A 277 -21.98 -3.52 -0.90
CA LEU A 277 -23.15 -4.17 -1.51
C LEU A 277 -24.36 -4.11 -0.58
N ALA A 278 -24.19 -4.48 0.68
CA ALA A 278 -25.27 -4.47 1.67
C ALA A 278 -25.81 -3.05 1.90
N ASN A 279 -24.94 -2.04 1.94
CA ASN A 279 -25.34 -0.65 2.08
C ASN A 279 -26.09 -0.13 0.86
N TYR A 280 -25.72 -0.56 -0.35
CA TYR A 280 -26.35 -0.09 -1.58
C TYR A 280 -27.71 -0.73 -1.82
N THR A 281 -27.86 -2.02 -1.50
CA THR A 281 -29.12 -2.77 -1.63
C THR A 281 -30.07 -2.53 -0.46
N GLY A 282 -29.54 -2.20 0.72
CA GLY A 282 -30.33 -2.17 1.97
C GLY A 282 -30.61 -3.55 2.54
N GLU A 283 -29.98 -4.60 2.00
CA GLU A 283 -30.18 -6.00 2.38
C GLU A 283 -28.86 -6.66 2.77
N PRO A 284 -28.84 -7.71 3.62
CA PRO A 284 -27.62 -8.45 3.90
C PRO A 284 -26.96 -8.98 2.62
N ALA A 285 -25.64 -8.83 2.52
CA ALA A 285 -24.84 -9.34 1.40
C ALA A 285 -23.95 -10.48 1.87
N CYS A 286 -23.92 -11.57 1.10
CA CYS A 286 -23.10 -12.75 1.37
C CYS A 286 -22.31 -13.17 0.15
N HIS A 287 -21.09 -13.66 0.36
CA HIS A 287 -20.30 -14.36 -0.66
C HIS A 287 -19.44 -15.42 0.01
N ALA A 288 -19.50 -16.66 -0.51
CA ALA A 288 -18.99 -17.85 0.19
C ALA A 288 -19.53 -17.93 1.63
N ASP A 289 -18.66 -18.08 2.64
CA ASP A 289 -19.05 -18.24 4.05
C ASP A 289 -19.12 -16.91 4.83
N ILE A 290 -19.03 -15.76 4.15
CA ILE A 290 -19.00 -14.43 4.78
C ILE A 290 -20.27 -13.68 4.44
N CYS A 291 -20.95 -13.18 5.47
CA CYS A 291 -22.14 -12.35 5.35
C CYS A 291 -21.98 -11.07 6.16
N VAL A 292 -22.48 -9.95 5.63
CA VAL A 292 -22.46 -8.64 6.26
C VAL A 292 -23.85 -8.01 6.16
N ALA A 293 -24.31 -7.39 7.24
CA ALA A 293 -25.57 -6.64 7.25
C ALA A 293 -25.34 -5.17 6.83
N PRO A 294 -26.36 -4.48 6.30
CA PRO A 294 -26.29 -3.06 6.01
C PRO A 294 -25.96 -2.26 7.28
N GLN A 295 -25.04 -1.31 7.17
CA GLN A 295 -24.76 -0.35 8.22
C GLN A 295 -25.72 0.84 8.08
N ASN A 296 -26.61 1.01 9.06
CA ASN A 296 -27.43 2.21 9.16
C ASN A 296 -26.53 3.40 9.52
N LYS A 297 -26.18 4.26 8.55
CA LYS A 297 -25.70 5.62 8.85
C LYS A 297 -26.87 6.46 9.35
N ALA A 298 -27.35 6.18 10.56
CA ALA A 298 -28.07 7.19 11.32
C ALA A 298 -27.03 8.22 11.76
N PHE A 299 -27.10 9.44 11.22
CA PHE A 299 -26.38 10.57 11.76
C PHE A 299 -26.70 10.66 13.27
N GLU A 300 -25.70 10.44 14.12
CA GLU A 300 -25.80 10.78 15.54
C GLU A 300 -25.97 12.31 15.64
N THR A 301 -27.23 12.74 15.64
CA THR A 301 -27.64 14.07 16.07
C THR A 301 -28.62 13.86 17.22
N GLN A 302 -28.08 13.76 18.44
CA GLN A 302 -28.72 13.84 19.78
C GLN A 302 -27.63 13.40 20.77
N ASN A 303 -27.11 14.16 21.74
CA ASN A 303 -27.66 15.26 22.53
C ASN A 303 -26.53 16.16 23.05
N ALA A 304 -26.57 17.44 22.70
CA ALA A 304 -26.03 18.51 23.54
C ALA A 304 -27.07 19.65 23.60
N ALA A 305 -28.28 19.28 23.98
CA ALA A 305 -29.26 20.19 24.55
C ALA A 305 -29.79 19.52 25.81
N THR A 306 -29.76 20.26 26.93
CA THR A 306 -30.25 19.92 28.28
C THR A 306 -29.36 19.09 29.20
N SER A 307 -28.34 19.74 29.79
CA SER A 307 -28.30 20.12 31.23
C SER A 307 -26.96 20.77 31.57
#